data_AF-A0A2H0FJN3-F1
#
_entry.id   AF-A0A2H0FJN3-F1
#
_cell.length_a   1.000
_cell.length_b   1.000
_cell.length_c   1.000
_cell.angle_alpha   90.00
_cell.angle_beta   90.00
_cell.angle_gamma   90.00
#
_symmetry.space_group_name_H-M   'P 1'
#
loop_
_entity.id
_entity.type
_entity.pdbx_description
1 polymer ?
#
loop_
_entity_poly.entity_id
_entity_poly.type
_entity_poly.pdbx_seq_one_letter_code
_entity_poly.pdbx_strand_id
1 'polypeptide(L)'
;ITEKPTEKTCPKCGAPLLIRLGKYGKFYACSKFPKCRYTESLEENTLGIKCPKCKKGKIVEKRTRKRKIFYGCSNWPKCDFALWDRPTGEKCEKCKSLLIETKRKQIKCSNKDCNYIKK
;
A
#
# COMPACT_ATOMS: atom_id res chain seq x y z
N ILE A 1 7.59 8.26 21.00
CA ILE A 1 8.12 7.79 19.70
C ILE A 1 7.90 6.28 19.68
N THR A 2 6.93 5.78 18.91
CA THR A 2 6.56 4.35 18.92
C THR A 2 7.46 3.59 17.94
N GLU A 3 8.68 3.26 18.36
CA GLU A 3 9.63 2.47 17.58
C GLU A 3 9.39 0.98 17.88
N LYS A 4 8.85 0.23 16.92
CA LYS A 4 8.77 -1.23 17.06
C LYS A 4 10.02 -1.86 16.43
N PRO A 5 10.84 -2.60 17.19
CA PRO A 5 11.93 -3.37 16.60
C PRO A 5 11.36 -4.45 15.69
N THR A 6 12.09 -4.76 14.62
CA THR A 6 11.68 -5.79 13.66
C THR A 6 12.75 -6.85 13.55
N GLU A 7 12.36 -8.02 13.08
CA GLU A 7 13.27 -9.14 12.82
C GLU A 7 14.15 -8.91 11.59
N LYS A 8 13.89 -7.85 10.81
CA LYS A 8 14.70 -7.52 9.63
C LYS A 8 15.98 -6.78 10.05
N THR A 9 17.11 -7.23 9.52
CA THR A 9 18.42 -6.58 9.68
C THR A 9 18.72 -5.68 8.49
N CYS A 10 19.45 -4.59 8.74
CA CYS A 10 19.85 -3.65 7.71
C CYS A 10 20.92 -4.26 6.80
N PRO A 11 20.71 -4.33 5.47
CA PRO A 11 21.68 -4.93 4.55
C PRO A 11 22.98 -4.12 4.43
N LYS A 12 23.00 -2.87 4.90
CA LYS A 12 24.19 -2.00 4.85
C LYS A 12 25.08 -2.10 6.09
N CYS A 13 24.56 -2.48 7.25
CA CYS A 13 25.33 -2.42 8.50
C CYS A 13 25.02 -3.53 9.50
N GLY A 14 24.15 -4.49 9.17
CA GLY A 14 23.77 -5.61 10.04
C GLY A 14 22.96 -5.25 11.28
N ALA A 15 22.71 -3.96 11.53
CA ALA A 15 21.94 -3.50 12.68
C ALA A 15 20.43 -3.78 12.51
N PRO A 16 19.67 -3.91 13.60
CA PRO A 16 18.23 -4.12 13.52
C PRO A 16 17.52 -2.93 12.87
N LEU A 17 16.50 -3.22 12.05
CA LEU A 17 15.59 -2.22 11.51
C LEU A 17 14.46 -1.96 12.53
N LEU A 18 14.11 -0.70 12.68
CA LEU A 18 13.03 -0.21 13.52
C LEU A 18 11.89 0.32 12.65
N ILE A 19 10.64 0.08 13.04
CA ILE A 19 9.48 0.73 12.40
C ILE A 19 9.35 2.14 12.97
N ARG A 20 9.53 3.14 12.12
CA ARG A 20 9.24 4.54 12.42
C ARG A 20 8.02 5.01 11.65
N LEU A 21 7.27 5.95 12.22
CA LEU A 21 6.13 6.57 11.55
C LEU A 21 6.57 7.90 10.92
N GLY A 22 6.52 7.97 9.60
CA GLY A 22 6.86 9.15 8.81
C GLY A 22 5.63 9.78 8.15
N LYS A 23 5.87 10.85 7.39
CA LYS A 23 4.83 11.59 6.64
C LYS A 23 3.99 10.68 5.73
N TYR A 24 4.63 9.69 5.11
CA TYR A 24 4.01 8.79 4.13
C TYR A 24 3.47 7.48 4.72
N GLY A 25 3.66 7.24 6.03
CA GLY A 25 3.26 6.00 6.68
C GLY A 25 4.38 5.43 7.54
N LYS A 26 4.20 4.19 8.01
CA LYS A 26 5.25 3.44 8.69
C LYS A 26 6.33 3.03 7.69
N PHE A 27 7.59 3.09 8.09
CA PHE A 27 8.73 2.68 7.29
C PHE A 27 9.80 2.05 8.21
N TYR A 28 10.59 1.14 7.65
CA TYR A 28 11.78 0.61 8.31
C TYR A 28 12.89 1.66 8.27
N ALA A 29 13.49 1.93 9.41
CA ALA A 29 14.65 2.79 9.56
C ALA A 29 15.74 2.04 10.30
N CYS A 30 16.99 2.21 9.90
CA CYS A 30 18.10 1.63 10.64
C CYS A 30 18.21 2.24 12.05
N SER A 31 18.38 1.37 13.07
CA SER A 31 18.63 1.80 14.45
C SER A 31 19.92 2.64 14.61
N LYS A 32 20.90 2.42 13.73
CA LYS A 32 22.22 3.08 13.77
C LYS A 32 22.26 4.48 13.11
N PHE A 33 21.12 5.15 12.95
CA PHE A 33 21.08 6.54 12.47
C PHE A 33 21.78 7.47 13.47
N PRO A 34 22.67 8.41 13.07
CA PRO A 34 22.94 8.93 11.72
C PRO A 34 24.02 8.19 10.92
N LYS A 35 24.75 7.23 11.51
CA LYS A 35 25.84 6.48 10.85
C LYS A 35 25.34 5.62 9.68
N CYS A 36 24.12 5.10 9.77
CA CYS A 36 23.46 4.38 8.67
C CYS A 36 22.12 5.04 8.34
N ARG A 37 21.99 5.59 7.12
CA ARG A 37 20.76 6.24 6.61
C ARG A 37 19.87 5.29 5.80
N TYR A 38 19.97 3.98 6.04
CA TYR A 38 19.10 3.02 5.36
C TYR A 38 17.66 3.18 5.84
N THR A 39 16.74 3.36 4.88
CA THR A 39 15.31 3.39 5.09
C THR A 39 14.63 2.56 4.02
N GLU A 40 13.59 1.82 4.40
CA GLU A 40 12.84 0.95 3.51
C GLU A 40 11.34 1.09 3.81
N SER A 41 10.50 1.02 2.79
CA SER A 41 9.06 1.14 2.98
C SER A 41 8.49 -0.14 3.58
N LEU A 42 7.59 -0.04 4.57
CA LEU A 42 6.93 -1.24 5.10
C LEU A 42 6.02 -1.86 4.05
N GLU A 43 6.16 -3.17 3.82
CA GLU A 43 5.27 -3.98 2.98
C GLU A 43 3.85 -4.09 3.56
N GLU A 44 3.62 -3.72 4.82
CA GLU A 44 2.29 -3.61 5.44
C GLU A 44 1.40 -2.54 4.79
N ASN A 45 1.98 -1.62 3.98
CA ASN A 45 1.19 -0.77 3.09
C ASN A 45 0.78 -1.47 1.79
N THR A 46 1.32 -2.66 1.48
CA THR A 46 0.84 -3.47 0.36
C THR A 46 -0.35 -4.29 0.84
N LEU A 47 -1.48 -4.20 0.15
CA LEU A 47 -2.65 -5.02 0.50
C LEU A 47 -2.48 -6.50 0.08
N GLY A 48 -1.32 -6.89 -0.45
CA GLY A 48 -1.13 -8.20 -1.10
C GLY A 48 -1.91 -8.37 -2.40
N ILE A 49 -2.69 -7.37 -2.81
CA ILE A 49 -3.57 -7.43 -3.98
C ILE A 49 -2.72 -7.22 -5.24
N LYS A 50 -2.72 -8.21 -6.14
CA LYS A 50 -2.12 -8.07 -7.47
C LYS A 50 -2.92 -7.08 -8.30
N CYS A 51 -2.23 -6.14 -8.93
CA CYS A 51 -2.87 -5.14 -9.78
C CYS A 51 -3.57 -5.82 -10.98
N PRO A 52 -4.86 -5.54 -11.25
CA PRO A 52 -5.58 -6.16 -12.36
C PRO A 52 -5.05 -5.70 -13.73
N LYS A 53 -4.50 -4.48 -13.81
CA LYS A 53 -3.93 -3.91 -15.04
C LYS A 53 -2.61 -4.56 -15.44
N CYS A 54 -1.67 -4.68 -14.49
CA CYS A 54 -0.31 -5.15 -14.82
C CYS A 54 0.03 -6.56 -14.34
N LYS A 55 -0.80 -7.18 -13.47
CA LYS A 55 -0.65 -8.52 -12.84
C LYS A 55 0.64 -8.76 -12.04
N LYS A 56 1.69 -7.94 -12.25
CA LYS A 56 3.02 -8.00 -11.65
C LYS A 56 3.17 -7.08 -10.44
N GLY A 57 2.53 -5.91 -10.48
CA GLY A 57 2.59 -4.94 -9.39
C GLY A 57 1.62 -5.28 -8.26
N LYS A 58 1.99 -4.92 -7.02
CA LYS A 58 1.12 -5.01 -5.84
C LYS A 58 0.45 -3.66 -5.61
N ILE A 59 -0.77 -3.64 -5.09
CA ILE A 59 -1.42 -2.39 -4.69
C ILE A 59 -0.88 -1.95 -3.34
N VAL A 60 -0.44 -0.70 -3.28
CA VAL A 60 0.12 -0.03 -2.11
C VAL A 60 -0.71 1.18 -1.71
N GLU A 61 -0.87 1.37 -0.40
CA GLU A 61 -1.39 2.61 0.16
C GLU A 61 -0.33 3.71 0.01
N LYS A 62 -0.64 4.77 -0.75
CA LYS A 62 0.19 5.94 -0.97
C LYS A 62 -0.50 7.18 -0.43
N ARG A 63 0.28 8.18 -0.02
CA ARG A 63 -0.24 9.49 0.40
C ARG A 63 0.18 10.57 -0.58
N THR A 64 -0.79 11.35 -1.03
CA THR A 64 -0.54 12.54 -1.85
C THR A 64 0.10 13.67 -1.03
N ARG A 65 0.65 14.69 -1.71
CA ARG A 65 1.18 15.91 -1.07
C ARG A 65 0.14 16.62 -0.18
N LYS A 66 -1.15 16.48 -0.49
CA LYS A 66 -2.30 16.98 0.29
C LYS A 66 -2.73 16.05 1.43
N ARG A 67 -1.91 15.07 1.83
CA ARG A 67 -2.20 14.05 2.86
C ARG A 67 -3.39 13.14 2.57
N LYS A 68 -4.02 13.20 1.38
CA LYS A 68 -5.05 12.23 0.97
C LYS A 68 -4.39 10.88 0.66
N ILE A 69 -4.96 9.81 1.21
CA ILE A 69 -4.55 8.42 0.94
C ILE A 69 -5.17 7.99 -0.38
N PHE A 70 -4.42 7.27 -1.20
CA PHE A 70 -4.87 6.61 -2.40
C PHE A 70 -4.13 5.28 -2.54
N TYR A 71 -4.76 4.33 -3.22
CA TYR A 71 -4.27 2.97 -3.38
C TYR A 71 -3.74 2.82 -4.80
N GLY A 72 -2.41 2.85 -4.97
CA GLY A 72 -1.76 2.83 -6.28
C GLY A 72 -0.99 1.54 -6.53
N CYS A 73 -0.74 1.21 -7.79
CA CYS A 73 0.18 0.13 -8.13
C CYS A 73 1.63 0.49 -7.70
N SER A 74 2.37 -0.50 -7.20
CA SER A 74 3.79 -0.36 -6.85
C SER A 74 4.66 -0.05 -8.07
N ASN A 75 4.28 -0.58 -9.24
CA ASN A 75 5.01 -0.42 -10.51
C ASN A 75 4.75 0.92 -11.23
N TRP A 76 4.46 2.00 -10.51
CA TRP A 76 4.33 3.34 -11.08
C TRP A 76 5.72 3.85 -11.52
N PRO A 77 5.92 4.43 -12.72
CA PRO A 77 4.94 4.93 -13.71
C PRO A 77 4.52 3.92 -14.79
N LYS A 78 5.05 2.70 -14.79
CA LYS A 78 4.69 1.65 -15.79
C LYS A 78 3.25 1.15 -15.66
N CYS A 79 2.62 1.36 -14.51
CA CYS A 79 1.21 1.06 -14.27
C CYS A 79 0.57 2.22 -13.52
N ASP A 80 -0.41 2.85 -14.15
CA ASP A 80 -1.17 4.01 -13.73
C ASP A 80 -2.40 3.67 -12.85
N PHE A 81 -2.51 2.41 -12.40
CA PHE A 81 -3.65 1.98 -11.60
C PHE A 81 -3.65 2.67 -10.23
N ALA A 82 -4.72 3.42 -9.95
CA ALA A 82 -4.93 4.13 -8.70
C ALA A 82 -6.41 4.11 -8.30
N LEU A 83 -6.68 3.94 -7.00
CA LEU A 83 -8.01 3.97 -6.39
C LEU A 83 -8.03 4.96 -5.23
N TRP A 84 -9.16 5.60 -4.99
CA TRP A 84 -9.35 6.50 -3.84
C TRP A 84 -9.80 5.76 -2.59
N ASP A 85 -10.56 4.69 -2.77
CA ASP A 85 -11.12 3.85 -1.72
C ASP A 85 -10.30 2.57 -1.55
N ARG A 86 -10.38 1.97 -0.36
CA ARG A 86 -9.59 0.80 0.02
C ARG A 86 -10.04 -0.41 -0.80
N PRO A 87 -9.18 -1.04 -1.63
CA PRO A 87 -9.58 -2.24 -2.34
C PRO A 87 -9.68 -3.41 -1.35
N THR A 88 -10.75 -4.20 -1.45
CA THR A 88 -10.95 -5.38 -0.58
C THR A 88 -10.12 -6.59 -1.04
N GLY A 89 -9.56 -6.53 -2.26
CA GLY A 89 -8.77 -7.61 -2.85
C GLY A 89 -9.60 -8.65 -3.59
N GLU A 90 -10.92 -8.60 -3.41
CA GLU A 90 -11.86 -9.38 -4.18
C GLU A 90 -12.04 -8.79 -5.58
N LYS A 91 -12.19 -9.68 -6.55
CA LYS A 91 -12.54 -9.30 -7.93
C LYS A 91 -14.04 -9.45 -8.08
N CYS A 92 -14.66 -8.51 -8.76
CA CYS A 92 -16.06 -8.63 -9.14
C CYS A 92 -16.21 -9.68 -10.24
N GLU A 93 -17.21 -10.54 -10.09
CA GLU A 93 -17.55 -11.60 -11.05
C GLU A 93 -18.02 -11.06 -12.40
N LYS A 94 -18.62 -9.85 -12.42
CA LYS A 94 -19.13 -9.21 -13.64
C LYS A 94 -18.05 -8.45 -14.42
N CYS A 95 -17.30 -7.60 -13.73
CA CYS A 95 -16.36 -6.65 -14.35
C CYS A 95 -14.89 -7.13 -14.33
N LYS A 96 -14.56 -8.24 -13.64
CA LYS A 96 -13.18 -8.68 -13.27
C LYS A 96 -12.32 -7.60 -12.60
N SER A 97 -12.93 -6.47 -12.26
CA SER A 97 -12.29 -5.31 -11.63
C SER A 97 -12.29 -5.49 -10.11
N LEU A 98 -11.42 -4.74 -9.42
CA LEU A 98 -11.33 -4.83 -7.97
C LEU A 98 -12.56 -4.23 -7.30
N LEU A 99 -13.00 -4.89 -6.23
CA LEU A 99 -13.98 -4.35 -5.31
C LEU A 99 -13.29 -3.36 -4.36
N ILE A 100 -13.97 -2.26 -4.08
CA ILE A 100 -13.53 -1.19 -3.19
C ILE A 100 -14.51 -1.08 -2.01
N GLU A 101 -13.96 -0.89 -0.82
CA GLU A 101 -14.71 -0.58 0.37
C GLU A 101 -14.86 0.94 0.51
N THR A 102 -16.10 1.39 0.42
CA THR A 102 -16.44 2.81 0.65
C THR A 102 -16.48 3.11 2.15
N LYS A 103 -16.40 4.40 2.50
CA LYS A 103 -16.52 4.88 3.90
C LYS A 103 -17.80 4.42 4.62
N ARG A 104 -18.85 4.05 3.88
CA ARG A 104 -20.12 3.52 4.42
C ARG A 104 -20.08 2.01 4.68
N LYS A 105 -18.90 1.38 4.66
CA LYS A 105 -18.70 -0.09 4.70
C LYS A 105 -19.43 -0.84 3.57
N GLN A 106 -19.78 -0.15 2.49
CA GLN A 106 -20.37 -0.78 1.30
C GLN A 106 -19.27 -1.15 0.33
N ILE A 107 -19.26 -2.40 -0.13
CA ILE A 107 -18.30 -2.91 -1.09
C ILE A 107 -18.88 -2.70 -2.50
N LYS A 108 -18.21 -1.90 -3.35
CA LYS A 108 -18.65 -1.59 -4.72
C LYS A 108 -17.61 -2.01 -5.76
N CYS A 109 -18.00 -2.34 -7.00
CA CYS A 109 -17.03 -2.50 -8.09
C CYS A 109 -16.35 -1.14 -8.34
N SER A 110 -15.03 -1.17 -8.53
CA SER A 110 -14.25 0.02 -8.90
C SER A 110 -14.62 0.57 -10.28
N ASN A 111 -15.25 -0.23 -11.14
CA ASN A 111 -15.62 0.20 -12.47
C ASN A 111 -16.96 0.97 -12.42
N LYS A 112 -16.98 2.18 -12.99
CA LYS A 112 -18.18 3.03 -13.07
C LYS A 112 -19.29 2.37 -13.91
N ASP A 113 -18.91 1.54 -14.87
CA ASP A 113 -19.86 0.81 -15.73
C ASP A 113 -20.47 -0.42 -15.03
N CYS A 114 -20.00 -0.76 -13.83
CA CYS A 114 -20.47 -1.92 -13.09
C CYS A 114 -21.04 -1.50 -11.73
N ASN A 115 -22.36 -1.41 -11.65
CA ASN A 115 -23.11 -1.12 -10.41
C ASN A 115 -23.14 -2.29 -9.43
N TYR A 116 -22.13 -3.17 -9.42
CA TYR A 116 -22.07 -4.28 -8.47
C TYR A 116 -21.78 -3.75 -7.06
N ILE A 117 -22.67 -4.07 -6.13
CA ILE A 117 -22.55 -3.76 -4.72
C ILE A 117 -22.63 -5.10 -3.98
N LYS A 118 -21.56 -5.51 -3.30
CA LYS A 118 -21.58 -6.68 -2.42
C LYS A 118 -22.27 -6.25 -1.13
N LYS A 119 -23.39 -6.88 -0.84
CA LYS A 119 -24.26 -6.61 0.32
C LYS A 119 -23.81 -7.43 1.51
#